data_AF-A0A8W8K850-F1
#
_entry.id   AF-A0A8W8K850-F1
#
_cell.length_a   1.000
_cell.length_b   1.000
_cell.length_c   1.000
_cell.angle_alpha   90.00
_cell.angle_beta   90.00
_cell.angle_gamma   90.00
#
_symmetry.space_group_name_H-M   'P 1'
#
loop_
_entity.id
_entity.type
_entity.pdbx_description
1 polymer ?
#
loop_
_entity_poly.entity_id
_entity_poly.type
_entity_poly.pdbx_seq_one_letter_code
_entity_poly.pdbx_strand_id
1 'polypeptide(L)'
;TPTAFFSGKELNHDAADTVKNSVGVLDSHGNVRRVSASGIRIFLPNIPGVGVLRQRWSVTPVHRDGSSVQKELDAMKEMINHIGAFSNLFQEPPAVSGSAVQQAPDAHFRTSLATKDPPGRHYHELFIEDSDYKLALSGQTVTAETTMESSHTHMVEVAYDSHTHQWVIKKCDDMAHCWDGHSEILTKIQ
;
A
#
# COMPACT_ATOMS: atom_id res chain seq x y z
N THR A 1 16.56 23.43 -22.72
CA THR A 1 16.37 22.45 -23.81
C THR A 1 17.15 22.86 -25.05
N PRO A 2 17.93 21.97 -25.70
CA PRO A 2 18.60 22.28 -26.97
C PRO A 2 17.60 22.82 -28.00
N THR A 3 17.96 23.87 -28.74
CA THR A 3 17.03 24.44 -29.74
C THR A 3 16.68 23.42 -30.83
N ALA A 4 17.61 22.52 -31.14
CA ALA A 4 17.42 21.45 -32.12
C ALA A 4 16.41 20.36 -31.69
N PHE A 5 16.01 20.33 -30.42
CA PHE A 5 14.94 19.42 -29.96
C PHE A 5 13.58 19.77 -30.57
N PHE A 6 13.38 21.06 -30.86
CA PHE A 6 12.17 21.58 -31.47
C PHE A 6 12.45 21.96 -32.93
N SER A 7 11.54 21.60 -33.83
CA SER A 7 11.61 21.96 -35.25
C SER A 7 10.89 23.26 -35.61
N GLY A 8 10.14 23.83 -34.66
CA GLY A 8 9.34 25.04 -34.84
C GLY A 8 9.68 26.14 -33.84
N LYS A 9 9.13 27.34 -34.10
CA LYS A 9 9.10 28.45 -33.14
C LYS A 9 7.88 28.30 -32.22
N GLU A 10 7.86 29.06 -31.12
CA GLU A 10 6.69 29.12 -30.22
C GLU A 10 5.44 29.50 -31.02
N LEU A 11 4.35 28.75 -30.79
CA LEU A 11 3.05 29.00 -31.38
C LEU A 11 2.16 29.60 -30.29
N ASN A 12 1.65 30.81 -30.52
CA ASN A 12 0.77 31.54 -29.60
C ASN A 12 1.41 31.81 -28.22
N HIS A 13 2.37 32.75 -28.18
CA HIS A 13 3.02 33.21 -26.95
C HIS A 13 1.98 33.65 -25.91
N ASP A 14 1.96 32.97 -24.77
CA ASP A 14 1.09 33.30 -23.64
C ASP A 14 1.85 34.11 -22.57
N ALA A 15 1.14 34.93 -21.80
CA ALA A 15 1.75 35.69 -20.70
C ALA A 15 2.29 34.79 -19.58
N ALA A 16 1.80 33.54 -19.49
CA ALA A 16 2.29 32.52 -18.56
C ALA A 16 3.55 31.78 -19.07
N ASP A 17 3.96 31.97 -20.32
CA ASP A 17 5.16 31.32 -20.86
C ASP A 17 6.42 31.98 -20.27
N THR A 18 7.28 31.16 -19.65
CA THR A 18 8.51 31.65 -18.99
C THR A 18 9.73 31.64 -19.90
N VAL A 19 9.52 31.37 -21.19
CA VAL A 19 10.59 31.19 -22.18
C VAL A 19 11.05 32.54 -22.73
N LYS A 20 12.35 32.81 -22.64
CA LYS A 20 13.02 33.93 -23.32
C LYS A 20 13.79 33.43 -24.55
N ASN A 21 14.28 34.37 -25.37
CA ASN A 21 15.14 34.12 -26.53
C ASN A 21 16.24 33.07 -26.26
N SER A 22 16.62 32.30 -27.29
CA SER A 22 17.66 31.28 -27.18
C SER A 22 19.00 31.88 -26.71
N VAL A 23 19.67 31.23 -25.77
CA VAL A 23 21.01 31.60 -25.27
C VAL A 23 22.04 30.57 -25.72
N GLY A 24 23.30 30.99 -25.87
CA GLY A 24 24.42 30.09 -26.14
C GLY A 24 25.09 29.66 -24.84
N VAL A 25 25.26 28.36 -24.64
CA VAL A 25 25.98 27.78 -23.49
C VAL A 25 27.13 26.93 -24.00
N LEU A 26 28.29 26.96 -23.34
CA LEU A 26 29.43 26.13 -23.70
C LEU A 26 29.24 24.69 -23.21
N ASP A 27 29.51 23.71 -24.07
CA ASP A 27 29.61 22.31 -23.64
C ASP A 27 30.96 22.01 -22.98
N SER A 28 31.12 20.79 -22.44
CA SER A 28 32.34 20.36 -21.76
C SER A 28 33.61 20.40 -22.62
N HIS A 29 33.46 20.52 -23.94
CA HIS A 29 34.56 20.64 -24.90
C HIS A 29 34.74 22.08 -25.40
N GLY A 30 34.04 23.05 -24.81
CA GLY A 30 34.12 24.47 -25.16
C GLY A 30 33.34 24.86 -26.42
N ASN A 31 32.47 23.99 -26.96
CA ASN A 31 31.66 24.33 -28.13
C ASN A 31 30.36 25.02 -27.72
N VAL A 32 29.95 26.04 -28.47
CA VAL A 32 28.69 26.76 -28.21
C VAL A 32 27.50 25.90 -28.63
N ARG A 33 26.61 25.62 -27.67
CA ARG A 33 25.31 24.98 -27.87
C ARG A 33 24.19 26.00 -27.69
N ARG A 34 23.33 26.14 -28.70
CA ARG A 34 22.13 26.97 -28.57
C ARG A 34 21.07 26.21 -27.77
N VAL A 35 20.63 26.83 -26.69
CA VAL A 35 19.59 26.29 -25.82
C VAL A 35 18.49 27.32 -25.60
N SER A 36 17.28 26.83 -25.41
CA SER A 36 16.12 27.61 -24.99
C SER A 36 15.80 27.28 -23.53
N ALA A 37 15.20 28.23 -22.81
CA ALA A 37 14.69 27.99 -21.46
C ALA A 37 13.71 26.80 -21.46
N SER A 38 13.90 25.86 -20.54
CA SER A 38 13.04 24.69 -20.33
C SER A 38 11.78 25.01 -19.50
N GLY A 39 11.44 26.30 -19.36
CA GLY A 39 10.35 26.76 -18.52
C GLY A 39 8.97 26.28 -18.98
N ILE A 40 7.95 26.64 -18.21
CA ILE A 40 6.55 26.28 -18.48
C ILE A 40 6.12 26.84 -19.83
N ARG A 41 5.51 26.00 -20.67
CA ARG A 41 4.90 26.35 -21.95
C ARG A 41 3.49 25.77 -22.01
N ILE A 42 2.50 26.57 -22.41
CA ILE A 42 1.15 26.02 -22.62
C ILE A 42 1.13 25.07 -23.82
N PHE A 43 1.87 25.43 -24.87
CA PHE A 43 2.08 24.61 -26.05
C PHE A 43 3.59 24.42 -26.28
N LEU A 44 4.03 23.18 -26.40
CA LEU A 44 5.39 22.91 -26.83
C LEU A 44 5.51 23.22 -28.33
N PRO A 45 6.63 23.83 -28.79
CA PRO A 45 6.93 23.90 -30.21
C PRO A 45 6.98 22.51 -30.83
N ASN A 46 6.79 22.44 -32.15
CA ASN A 46 6.70 21.17 -32.86
C ASN A 46 7.91 20.25 -32.59
N ILE A 47 7.65 19.07 -32.04
CA ILE A 47 8.66 18.03 -31.81
C ILE A 47 8.63 17.07 -33.00
N PRO A 48 9.74 16.88 -33.74
CA PRO A 48 9.80 15.93 -34.85
C PRO A 48 9.30 14.54 -34.46
N GLY A 49 8.38 13.98 -35.26
CA GLY A 49 7.80 12.65 -35.01
C GLY A 49 6.69 12.60 -33.95
N VAL A 50 6.43 13.70 -33.23
CA VAL A 50 5.39 13.77 -32.18
C VAL A 50 4.33 14.83 -32.51
N GLY A 51 4.72 15.97 -33.07
CA GLY A 51 3.83 17.08 -33.35
C GLY A 51 3.85 18.17 -32.27
N VAL A 52 2.80 18.99 -32.25
CA VAL A 52 2.60 20.06 -31.25
C VAL A 52 1.80 19.50 -30.08
N LEU A 53 2.34 19.61 -28.87
CA LEU A 53 1.71 19.10 -27.65
C LEU A 53 1.23 20.26 -26.76
N ARG A 54 -0.01 20.17 -26.27
CA ARG A 54 -0.53 21.08 -25.23
C ARG A 54 -0.21 20.50 -23.85
N GLN A 55 0.54 21.24 -23.04
CA GLN A 55 0.78 20.86 -21.65
C GLN A 55 -0.42 21.32 -20.81
N ARG A 56 -1.33 20.40 -20.48
CA ARG A 56 -2.49 20.70 -19.60
C ARG A 56 -2.10 20.84 -18.14
N TRP A 57 -1.09 20.08 -17.72
CA TRP A 57 -0.50 20.11 -16.38
C TRP A 57 0.98 19.79 -16.48
N SER A 58 1.84 20.60 -15.87
CA SER A 58 3.18 20.13 -15.52
C SER A 58 3.00 18.95 -14.55
N VAL A 59 3.69 17.83 -14.82
CA VAL A 59 3.91 16.74 -13.86
C VAL A 59 4.06 17.34 -12.46
N THR A 60 3.20 16.95 -11.52
CA THR A 60 3.04 17.36 -10.10
C THR A 60 3.54 18.78 -9.76
N PRO A 61 2.71 19.71 -9.26
CA PRO A 61 3.04 21.12 -9.23
C PRO A 61 4.35 21.44 -8.50
N VAL A 62 5.43 21.66 -9.27
CA VAL A 62 6.76 22.06 -8.80
C VAL A 62 6.72 23.40 -8.04
N HIS A 63 5.67 24.22 -8.23
CA HIS A 63 5.46 25.45 -7.47
C HIS A 63 4.99 25.21 -6.02
N ARG A 64 4.50 24.00 -5.71
CA ARG A 64 4.26 23.59 -4.33
C ARG A 64 5.46 22.87 -3.75
N ASP A 65 6.30 22.23 -4.58
CA ASP A 65 7.59 21.68 -4.19
C ASP A 65 8.51 22.75 -3.57
N GLY A 66 8.80 22.60 -2.27
CA GLY A 66 9.64 23.51 -1.48
C GLY A 66 8.90 24.71 -0.85
N SER A 67 7.60 24.88 -1.11
CA SER A 67 6.78 25.89 -0.45
C SER A 67 6.66 25.61 1.06
N SER A 68 6.46 26.65 1.88
CA SER A 68 6.24 26.47 3.32
C SER A 68 5.04 25.57 3.61
N VAL A 69 3.96 25.77 2.84
CA VAL A 69 2.73 24.97 2.93
C VAL A 69 2.99 23.49 2.70
N GLN A 70 3.80 23.14 1.70
CA GLN A 70 4.12 21.73 1.47
C GLN A 70 5.00 21.17 2.59
N LYS A 71 6.01 21.92 3.06
CA LYS A 71 6.84 21.48 4.19
C LYS A 71 6.00 21.21 5.43
N GLU A 72 5.00 22.05 5.69
CA GLU A 72 4.03 21.86 6.77
C GLU A 72 3.15 20.61 6.55
N LEU A 73 2.66 20.39 5.34
CA LEU A 73 1.87 19.19 5.00
C LEU A 73 2.69 17.89 5.10
N ASP A 74 3.93 17.89 4.60
CA ASP A 74 4.84 16.75 4.67
C ASP A 74 5.24 16.47 6.13
N ALA A 75 5.52 17.52 6.91
CA ALA A 75 5.78 17.39 8.35
C ALA A 75 4.55 16.83 9.09
N MET A 76 3.34 17.30 8.78
CA MET A 76 2.12 16.77 9.37
C MET A 76 1.91 15.29 9.02
N LYS A 77 2.13 14.92 7.75
CA LYS A 77 2.04 13.53 7.30
C LYS A 77 3.02 12.63 8.05
N GLU A 78 4.25 13.10 8.24
CA GLU A 78 5.29 12.41 8.99
C GLU A 78 4.90 12.25 10.48
N MET A 79 4.39 13.32 11.11
CA MET A 79 3.89 13.30 12.48
C MET A 79 2.73 12.31 12.66
N ILE A 80 1.84 12.18 11.68
CA ILE A 80 0.72 11.23 11.73
C ILE A 80 1.21 9.78 11.57
N ASN A 81 2.10 9.51 10.62
CA ASN A 81 2.60 8.15 10.36
C ASN A 81 3.46 7.62 11.51
N HIS A 82 4.17 8.52 12.22
CA HIS A 82 5.01 8.19 13.36
C HIS A 82 4.49 8.84 14.65
N ILE A 83 3.17 8.80 14.85
CA ILE A 83 2.46 9.49 15.93
C ILE A 83 2.99 9.17 17.34
N GLY A 84 3.49 7.95 17.56
CA GLY A 84 4.13 7.58 18.83
C GLY A 84 5.45 8.33 19.06
N ALA A 85 6.30 8.42 18.03
CA ALA A 85 7.61 9.08 18.09
C ALA A 85 7.49 10.61 18.18
N PHE A 86 6.47 11.19 17.55
CA PHE A 86 6.19 12.64 17.53
C PHE A 86 5.09 13.07 18.50
N SER A 87 4.69 12.20 19.44
CA SER A 87 3.58 12.45 20.39
C SER A 87 3.75 13.75 21.21
N ASN A 88 5.00 14.16 21.47
CA ASN A 88 5.35 15.40 22.18
C ASN A 88 5.14 16.69 21.36
N LEU A 89 4.95 16.59 20.04
CA LEU A 89 4.70 17.74 19.16
C LEU A 89 3.20 18.09 19.06
N PHE A 90 2.32 17.24 19.57
CA PHE A 90 0.88 17.49 19.62
C PHE A 90 0.52 18.32 20.86
N GLN A 91 -0.47 19.22 20.73
CA GLN A 91 -0.94 20.05 21.85
C GLN A 91 -1.51 19.21 22.99
N GLU A 92 -2.23 18.15 22.63
CA GLU A 92 -2.67 17.11 23.54
C GLU A 92 -2.06 15.80 23.08
N PRO A 93 -1.46 15.00 23.99
CA PRO A 93 -0.92 13.70 23.63
C PRO A 93 -2.01 12.88 22.94
N PRO A 94 -1.82 12.48 21.67
CA PRO A 94 -2.82 11.68 20.99
C PRO A 94 -3.00 10.40 21.78
N ALA A 95 -4.26 10.03 22.07
CA ALA A 95 -4.59 8.72 22.60
C ALA A 95 -4.37 7.70 21.48
N VAL A 96 -3.11 7.37 21.22
CA VAL A 96 -2.76 6.34 20.26
C VAL A 96 -3.04 5.00 20.95
N SER A 97 -4.25 4.49 20.78
CA SER A 97 -4.65 3.12 21.13
C SER A 97 -3.97 2.08 20.21
N GLY A 98 -2.77 2.38 19.74
CA GLY A 98 -2.04 1.66 18.70
C GLY A 98 -0.57 1.99 18.83
N SER A 99 0.08 1.41 19.83
CA SER A 99 1.53 1.19 19.80
C SER A 99 1.93 0.81 18.37
N ALA A 100 3.08 1.30 17.88
CA ALA A 100 3.67 0.77 16.66
C ALA A 100 3.58 -0.75 16.73
N VAL A 101 2.66 -1.33 15.95
CA VAL A 101 2.43 -2.75 16.01
C VAL A 101 3.64 -3.32 15.30
N GLN A 102 4.67 -3.71 16.07
CA GLN A 102 5.33 -4.96 15.74
C GLN A 102 4.18 -5.96 15.70
N GLN A 103 3.58 -6.14 14.52
CA GLN A 103 2.62 -7.21 14.29
C GLN A 103 3.40 -8.44 14.67
N ALA A 104 3.12 -8.94 15.87
CA ALA A 104 3.58 -10.25 16.25
C ALA A 104 3.05 -11.19 15.15
N PRO A 105 3.88 -12.14 14.70
CA PRO A 105 3.49 -13.00 13.59
C PRO A 105 2.17 -13.68 13.92
N ASP A 106 1.29 -13.76 12.92
CA ASP A 106 0.00 -14.42 13.07
C ASP A 106 0.20 -15.85 13.57
N ALA A 107 -0.68 -16.29 14.45
CA ALA A 107 -0.68 -17.66 14.92
C ALA A 107 -1.11 -18.58 13.77
N HIS A 108 -0.27 -19.59 13.48
CA HIS A 108 -0.47 -20.48 12.34
C HIS A 108 -1.04 -21.82 12.79
N PHE A 109 -2.17 -22.21 12.20
CA PHE A 109 -2.84 -23.47 12.50
C PHE A 109 -3.11 -24.29 11.25
N ARG A 110 -3.35 -25.59 11.47
CA ARG A 110 -3.77 -26.53 10.44
C ARG A 110 -4.95 -27.36 10.92
N THR A 111 -5.88 -27.61 10.02
CA THR A 111 -6.99 -28.55 10.24
C THR A 111 -6.49 -30.00 10.25
N SER A 112 -7.34 -30.90 10.74
CA SER A 112 -7.15 -32.34 10.53
C SER A 112 -7.24 -32.72 9.05
N LEU A 113 -6.92 -33.96 8.68
CA LEU A 113 -7.21 -34.42 7.32
C LEU A 113 -8.72 -34.61 7.11
N ALA A 114 -9.24 -34.09 6.00
CA ALA A 114 -10.62 -34.29 5.56
C ALA A 114 -10.92 -35.78 5.34
N THR A 115 -12.16 -36.16 5.63
CA THR A 115 -12.60 -37.56 5.58
C THR A 115 -13.72 -37.83 4.58
N LYS A 116 -14.29 -36.79 3.95
CA LYS A 116 -15.34 -36.91 2.93
C LYS A 116 -14.79 -36.79 1.50
N ASP A 117 -15.51 -37.41 0.59
CA ASP A 117 -15.24 -37.41 -0.85
C ASP A 117 -16.59 -37.29 -1.59
N PRO A 118 -16.79 -36.29 -2.48
CA PRO A 118 -15.87 -35.20 -2.82
C PRO A 118 -15.66 -34.20 -1.66
N PRO A 119 -14.49 -33.52 -1.55
CA PRO A 119 -13.42 -33.39 -2.56
C PRO A 119 -12.24 -34.36 -2.39
N GLY A 120 -12.24 -35.19 -1.34
CA GLY A 120 -11.16 -36.15 -1.07
C GLY A 120 -10.21 -35.70 0.03
N ARG A 121 -9.16 -36.47 0.29
CA ARG A 121 -8.25 -36.22 1.44
C ARG A 121 -7.40 -34.96 1.22
N HIS A 122 -7.58 -33.97 2.08
CA HIS A 122 -6.77 -32.75 2.11
C HIS A 122 -6.81 -32.13 3.52
N TYR A 123 -6.14 -31.00 3.72
CA TYR A 123 -6.19 -30.19 4.94
C TYR A 123 -6.13 -28.71 4.54
N HIS A 124 -6.47 -27.82 5.46
CA HIS A 124 -6.26 -26.40 5.29
C HIS A 124 -5.38 -25.82 6.39
N GLU A 125 -4.75 -24.70 6.06
CA GLU A 125 -4.08 -23.85 7.02
C GLU A 125 -4.94 -22.62 7.30
N LEU A 126 -4.77 -22.00 8.46
CA LEU A 126 -5.36 -20.71 8.78
C LEU A 126 -4.39 -19.88 9.62
N PHE A 127 -4.54 -18.58 9.51
CA PHE A 127 -3.74 -17.59 10.23
C PHE A 127 -4.68 -16.75 11.07
N ILE A 128 -4.38 -16.62 12.36
CA ILE A 128 -5.14 -15.78 13.29
C ILE A 128 -4.22 -14.64 13.72
N GLU A 129 -4.65 -13.40 13.50
CA GLU A 129 -3.91 -12.22 13.93
C GLU A 129 -3.61 -12.27 15.43
N ASP A 130 -2.46 -11.74 15.87
CA ASP A 130 -2.05 -11.80 17.28
C ASP A 130 -3.08 -11.18 18.24
N SER A 131 -3.79 -10.12 17.82
CA SER A 131 -4.89 -9.54 18.59
C SER A 131 -6.01 -10.55 18.82
N ASP A 132 -6.45 -11.23 17.76
CA ASP A 132 -7.53 -12.21 17.81
C ASP A 132 -7.09 -13.48 18.54
N TYR A 133 -5.84 -13.89 18.38
CA TYR A 133 -5.23 -14.97 19.15
C TYR A 133 -5.31 -14.69 20.66
N LYS A 134 -4.99 -13.47 21.09
CA LYS A 134 -5.11 -13.03 22.50
C LYS A 134 -6.56 -12.99 22.97
N LEU A 135 -7.49 -12.53 22.12
CA LEU A 135 -8.92 -12.56 22.44
C LEU A 135 -9.42 -14.00 22.61
N ALA A 136 -9.01 -14.92 21.72
CA ALA A 136 -9.36 -16.32 21.80
C ALA A 136 -8.81 -16.99 23.07
N LEU A 137 -7.56 -16.70 23.44
CA LEU A 137 -6.98 -17.14 24.71
C LEU A 137 -7.74 -16.60 25.94
N SER A 138 -8.40 -15.45 25.83
CA SER A 138 -9.26 -14.90 26.89
C SER A 138 -10.66 -15.56 26.95
N GLY A 139 -10.94 -16.53 26.08
CA GLY A 139 -12.20 -17.27 26.02
C GLY A 139 -13.20 -16.74 25.01
N GLN A 140 -12.82 -15.80 24.14
CA GLN A 140 -13.67 -15.34 23.05
C GLN A 140 -13.58 -16.30 21.85
N THR A 141 -14.57 -16.20 20.96
CA THR A 141 -14.55 -16.89 19.66
C THR A 141 -14.12 -15.90 18.59
N VAL A 142 -13.23 -16.32 17.70
CA VAL A 142 -12.74 -15.53 16.57
C VAL A 142 -13.03 -16.24 15.25
N THR A 143 -13.20 -15.49 14.17
CA THR A 143 -13.50 -16.07 12.86
C THR A 143 -12.28 -15.97 11.96
N ALA A 144 -11.94 -17.05 11.28
CA ALA A 144 -10.84 -17.10 10.31
C ALA A 144 -11.26 -17.81 9.02
N GLU A 145 -10.70 -17.37 7.91
CA GLU A 145 -10.81 -18.08 6.63
C GLU A 145 -9.63 -19.04 6.48
N THR A 146 -9.90 -20.25 5.99
CA THR A 146 -8.85 -21.23 5.70
C THR A 146 -8.23 -21.01 4.32
N THR A 147 -7.00 -21.45 4.11
CA THR A 147 -6.32 -21.43 2.79
C THR A 147 -7.09 -22.27 1.77
N MET A 148 -7.10 -21.87 0.51
CA MET A 148 -7.72 -22.68 -0.54
C MET A 148 -6.93 -23.97 -0.77
N GLU A 149 -7.58 -25.12 -0.59
CA GLU A 149 -7.05 -26.44 -0.92
C GLU A 149 -8.17 -27.28 -1.53
N SER A 150 -7.85 -28.15 -2.50
CA SER A 150 -8.85 -28.94 -3.21
C SER A 150 -10.06 -28.11 -3.72
N SER A 151 -9.78 -26.90 -4.22
CA SER A 151 -10.73 -25.96 -4.83
C SER A 151 -11.82 -25.39 -3.89
N HIS A 152 -11.62 -25.38 -2.57
CA HIS A 152 -12.52 -24.66 -1.65
C HIS A 152 -11.78 -24.11 -0.41
N THR A 153 -12.50 -23.28 0.35
CA THR A 153 -12.11 -22.70 1.64
C THR A 153 -13.25 -22.90 2.64
N HIS A 154 -12.96 -22.66 3.92
CA HIS A 154 -13.94 -22.64 5.00
C HIS A 154 -13.84 -21.35 5.79
N MET A 155 -14.99 -20.86 6.26
CA MET A 155 -15.07 -19.86 7.32
C MET A 155 -15.26 -20.58 8.66
N VAL A 156 -14.24 -20.53 9.53
CA VAL A 156 -14.25 -21.22 10.82
C VAL A 156 -14.36 -20.26 11.99
N GLU A 157 -15.23 -20.57 12.94
CA GLU A 157 -15.28 -19.94 14.27
C GLU A 157 -14.38 -20.74 15.21
N VAL A 158 -13.29 -20.15 15.69
CA VAL A 158 -12.25 -20.79 16.51
C VAL A 158 -12.30 -20.27 17.95
N ALA A 159 -12.17 -21.18 18.91
CA ALA A 159 -12.04 -20.85 20.33
C ALA A 159 -10.90 -21.67 20.97
N TYR A 160 -10.32 -21.12 22.03
CA TYR A 160 -9.37 -21.85 22.87
C TYR A 160 -10.08 -22.45 24.08
N ASP A 161 -10.02 -23.78 24.24
CA ASP A 161 -10.49 -24.46 25.44
C ASP A 161 -9.38 -24.48 26.49
N SER A 162 -9.56 -23.70 27.55
CA SER A 162 -8.60 -23.56 28.65
C SER A 162 -8.51 -24.80 29.55
N HIS A 163 -9.50 -25.69 29.52
CA HIS A 163 -9.50 -26.92 30.32
C HIS A 163 -8.69 -28.03 29.66
N THR A 164 -8.82 -28.17 28.34
CA THR A 164 -8.12 -29.20 27.56
C THR A 164 -6.83 -28.68 26.91
N HIS A 165 -6.61 -27.35 26.94
CA HIS A 165 -5.53 -26.65 26.26
C HIS A 165 -5.53 -26.86 24.74
N GLN A 166 -6.70 -27.04 24.14
CA GLN A 166 -6.87 -27.30 22.71
C GLN A 166 -7.54 -26.14 21.98
N TRP A 167 -7.18 -25.98 20.70
CA TRP A 167 -7.85 -25.06 19.80
C TRP A 167 -8.97 -25.80 19.08
N VAL A 168 -10.19 -25.27 19.17
CA VAL A 168 -11.40 -25.94 18.67
C VAL A 168 -12.17 -25.06 17.71
N ILE A 169 -12.66 -25.67 16.63
CA ILE A 169 -13.61 -25.11 15.68
C ILE A 169 -15.00 -25.30 16.29
N LYS A 170 -15.67 -24.20 16.59
CA LYS A 170 -17.05 -24.16 17.09
C LYS A 170 -18.07 -24.24 15.96
N LYS A 171 -17.75 -23.59 14.84
CA LYS A 171 -18.56 -23.65 13.61
C LYS A 171 -17.66 -23.58 12.39
N CYS A 172 -18.17 -24.13 11.30
CA CYS A 172 -17.55 -24.18 9.99
C CYS A 172 -18.63 -23.92 8.94
N ASP A 173 -18.52 -22.83 8.19
CA ASP A 173 -19.52 -22.39 7.19
C ASP A 173 -20.96 -22.33 7.76
N ASP A 174 -21.10 -21.71 8.95
CA ASP A 174 -22.34 -21.64 9.73
C ASP A 174 -22.91 -22.99 10.22
N MET A 175 -22.19 -24.10 10.01
CA MET A 175 -22.54 -25.44 10.49
C MET A 175 -21.74 -25.81 11.73
N ALA A 176 -22.26 -26.75 12.54
CA ALA A 176 -21.55 -27.23 13.73
C ALA A 176 -20.28 -28.04 13.40
N HIS A 177 -20.22 -28.63 12.22
CA HIS A 177 -19.09 -29.43 11.74
C HIS A 177 -18.79 -29.07 10.29
N CYS A 178 -17.52 -29.14 9.89
CA CYS A 178 -17.15 -28.92 8.49
C CYS A 178 -17.77 -30.00 7.60
N TRP A 179 -18.34 -29.58 6.48
CA TRP A 179 -19.10 -30.45 5.57
C TRP A 179 -18.22 -31.50 4.89
N ASP A 180 -16.91 -31.25 4.79
CA ASP A 180 -15.89 -32.10 4.18
C ASP A 180 -15.23 -33.08 5.20
N GLY A 181 -15.67 -33.02 6.47
CA GLY A 181 -15.34 -33.99 7.51
C GLY A 181 -14.02 -33.75 8.23
N HIS A 182 -13.56 -32.51 8.31
CA HIS A 182 -12.55 -32.12 9.29
C HIS A 182 -13.04 -32.32 10.74
N SER A 183 -12.15 -32.78 11.62
CA SER A 183 -12.35 -32.72 13.06
C SER A 183 -12.39 -31.28 13.55
N GLU A 184 -13.05 -31.05 14.67
CA GLU A 184 -13.11 -29.75 15.33
C GLU A 184 -11.77 -29.31 15.93
N ILE A 185 -10.74 -30.17 15.99
CA ILE A 185 -9.46 -29.81 16.61
C ILE A 185 -8.52 -29.17 15.59
N LEU A 186 -7.98 -28.02 15.93
CA LEU A 186 -6.90 -27.35 15.21
C LEU A 186 -5.55 -27.67 15.83
N THR A 187 -4.55 -27.89 14.98
CA THR A 187 -3.16 -28.08 15.40
C THR A 187 -2.38 -26.79 15.15
N LYS A 188 -1.84 -26.18 16.22
CA LYS A 188 -0.92 -25.05 16.08
C LYS A 188 0.42 -25.52 15.52
N ILE A 189 0.91 -24.88 14.45
CA ILE A 189 2.17 -25.22 13.79
C ILE A 189 3.31 -24.30 14.23
N GLN A 190 3.02 -23.00 14.46
CA GLN A 190 3.96 -22.00 14.97
C GLN A 190 3.25 -21.02 15.91
#